data_AF-A0AAN6JUZ8-F1
#
_entry.id   AF-A0AAN6JUZ8-F1
#
_cell.length_a   1.000
_cell.length_b   1.000
_cell.length_c   1.000
_cell.angle_alpha   90.00
_cell.angle_beta   90.00
_cell.angle_gamma   90.00
#
_symmetry.space_group_name_H-M   'P 1'
#
loop_
_entity.id
_entity.type
_entity.pdbx_description
1 polymer ?
#
loop_
_entity_poly.entity_id
_entity_poly.type
_entity_poly.pdbx_seq_one_letter_code
_entity_poly.pdbx_strand_id
1 'polypeptide(L)'
;MPHSRAGTLHMRPQVSDTLVSNLREPMLTLVEDTSPGIHDTLMAACDHYRYHGLGVKDWAAHGSCAENLVLALKELNERAGLKGAKGVGAD
;
A
#
# COMPACT_ATOMS: atom_id res chain seq x y z
N MET A 1 3.51 5.02 5.61
CA MET A 1 3.28 6.34 4.99
C MET A 1 3.92 7.52 5.75
N PRO A 2 5.17 7.42 6.24
CA PRO A 2 5.76 8.47 7.09
C PRO A 2 6.04 9.78 6.34
N HIS A 3 6.43 9.71 5.06
CA HIS A 3 6.75 10.89 4.25
C HIS A 3 5.54 11.79 4.05
N SER A 4 4.38 11.23 3.67
CA SER A 4 3.14 12.00 3.55
C SER A 4 2.71 12.61 4.88
N ARG A 5 2.74 11.86 6.00
CA ARG A 5 2.41 12.43 7.33
C ARG A 5 3.32 13.61 7.71
N ALA A 6 4.62 13.51 7.40
CA ALA A 6 5.56 14.60 7.65
C ALA A 6 5.33 15.80 6.72
N GLY A 7 4.79 15.57 5.50
CA GLY A 7 4.46 16.62 4.55
C GLY A 7 3.15 17.33 4.86
N THR A 8 2.11 16.58 5.27
CA THR A 8 0.77 17.11 5.53
C THR A 8 0.57 17.54 6.98
N LEU A 9 1.47 17.16 7.88
CA LEU A 9 1.45 17.46 9.32
C LEU A 9 0.23 16.87 10.07
N HIS A 10 -0.35 15.81 9.55
CA HIS A 10 -1.42 15.07 10.20
C HIS A 10 -1.33 13.57 9.90
N MET A 11 -2.07 12.77 10.67
CA MET A 11 -1.96 11.31 10.64
C MET A 11 -2.78 10.66 9.52
N ARG A 12 -3.81 11.34 9.04
CA ARG A 12 -4.83 10.80 8.13
C ARG A 12 -5.01 11.78 6.96
N PRO A 13 -4.95 11.31 5.70
CA PRO A 13 -5.22 12.15 4.55
C PRO A 13 -6.57 12.85 4.64
N GLN A 14 -6.61 14.09 4.19
CA GLN A 14 -7.77 14.96 4.08
C GLN A 14 -7.93 15.42 2.64
N VAL A 15 -9.15 15.81 2.26
CA VAL A 15 -9.40 16.38 0.93
C VAL A 15 -8.48 17.59 0.72
N SER A 16 -7.89 17.66 -0.48
CA SER A 16 -6.87 18.61 -0.93
C SER A 16 -5.43 18.31 -0.50
N ASP A 17 -5.18 17.29 0.33
CA ASP A 17 -3.80 16.88 0.59
C ASP A 17 -3.13 16.25 -0.62
N THR A 18 -1.83 16.52 -0.76
CA THR A 18 -0.96 15.81 -1.70
C THR A 18 -0.13 14.78 -0.96
N LEU A 19 -0.34 13.50 -1.30
CA LEU A 19 0.47 12.38 -0.85
C LEU A 19 1.74 12.30 -1.69
N VAL A 20 2.87 12.10 -1.02
CA VAL A 20 4.20 12.15 -1.63
C VAL A 20 4.90 10.81 -1.59
N SER A 21 5.87 10.63 -2.48
CA SER A 21 6.76 9.47 -2.52
C SER A 21 7.74 9.45 -1.33
N ASN A 22 8.53 8.37 -1.23
CA ASN A 22 9.68 8.32 -0.33
C ASN A 22 10.77 9.34 -0.67
N LEU A 23 10.78 9.89 -1.89
CA LEU A 23 11.66 11.00 -2.29
C LEU A 23 11.00 12.37 -2.07
N ARG A 24 9.82 12.40 -1.46
CA ARG A 24 9.00 13.62 -1.20
C ARG A 24 8.47 14.28 -2.47
N GLU A 25 8.51 13.58 -3.60
CA GLU A 25 7.89 14.02 -4.85
C GLU A 25 6.37 13.83 -4.79
N PRO A 26 5.55 14.80 -5.24
CA PRO A 26 4.11 14.65 -5.35
C PRO A 26 3.71 13.41 -6.17
N MET A 27 2.79 12.59 -5.65
CA MET A 27 2.28 11.41 -6.36
C MET A 27 0.78 11.49 -6.61
N LEU A 28 -0.02 11.81 -5.58
CA LEU A 28 -1.47 11.78 -5.63
C LEU A 28 -2.06 12.93 -4.82
N THR A 29 -3.18 13.50 -5.26
CA THR A 29 -3.96 14.46 -4.47
C THR A 29 -5.31 13.85 -4.12
N LEU A 30 -5.69 13.90 -2.85
CA LEU A 30 -7.02 13.42 -2.42
C LEU A 30 -8.06 14.47 -2.80
N VAL A 31 -8.82 14.24 -3.88
CA VAL A 31 -9.76 15.24 -4.42
C VAL A 31 -11.14 15.22 -3.75
N GLU A 32 -11.54 14.08 -3.21
CA GLU A 32 -12.84 13.89 -2.58
C GLU A 32 -12.77 12.72 -1.59
N ASP A 33 -13.51 12.83 -0.49
CA ASP A 33 -13.80 11.74 0.44
C ASP A 33 -15.25 11.85 0.89
N THR A 34 -16.10 10.94 0.42
CA THR A 34 -17.53 10.91 0.75
C THR A 34 -17.81 10.22 2.08
N SER A 35 -16.79 9.72 2.75
CA SER A 35 -16.87 9.10 4.08
C SER A 35 -16.65 10.14 5.20
N PRO A 36 -16.76 9.76 6.48
CA PRO A 36 -16.40 10.64 7.60
C PRO A 36 -14.90 10.96 7.76
N GLY A 37 -14.03 10.61 6.81
CA GLY A 37 -12.60 10.97 6.86
C GLY A 37 -11.72 10.04 7.69
N ILE A 38 -12.09 8.75 7.82
CA ILE A 38 -11.37 7.79 8.67
C ILE A 38 -10.54 6.83 7.81
N HIS A 39 -9.30 7.23 7.55
CA HIS A 39 -8.31 6.41 6.84
C HIS A 39 -7.07 6.18 7.72
N ASP A 40 -6.58 4.95 7.79
CA ASP A 40 -5.38 4.64 8.55
C ASP A 40 -4.11 4.71 7.69
N THR A 41 -3.02 5.20 8.29
CA THR A 41 -1.71 5.23 7.64
C THR A 41 -0.60 4.61 8.49
N LEU A 42 -0.96 3.98 9.61
CA LEU A 42 -0.05 3.47 10.63
C LEU A 42 0.14 1.97 10.55
N MET A 43 -0.93 1.24 10.27
CA MET A 43 -0.93 -0.21 10.23
C MET A 43 -0.25 -0.70 8.96
N ALA A 44 0.57 -1.74 9.12
CA ALA A 44 1.05 -2.51 7.99
C ALA A 44 -0.13 -3.24 7.31
N ALA A 45 0.03 -3.53 6.02
CA ALA A 45 -0.85 -4.50 5.35
C ALA A 45 -0.78 -5.85 6.08
N CYS A 46 -1.89 -6.61 6.10
CA CYS A 46 -1.83 -7.97 6.64
C CYS A 46 -0.96 -8.87 5.76
N ASP A 47 -0.34 -9.87 6.40
CA ASP A 47 0.55 -10.86 5.80
C ASP A 47 0.31 -12.24 6.43
N HIS A 48 0.91 -13.29 5.88
CA HIS A 48 0.75 -14.66 6.40
C HIS A 48 1.23 -14.81 7.85
N TYR A 49 2.29 -14.11 8.25
CA TYR A 49 2.81 -14.17 9.62
C TYR A 49 1.88 -13.51 10.63
N ARG A 50 1.12 -12.48 10.21
CA ARG A 50 0.05 -11.88 11.00
C ARG A 50 -1.02 -12.93 11.30
N TYR A 51 -1.42 -13.75 10.32
CA TYR A 51 -2.41 -14.81 10.52
C TYR A 51 -1.85 -15.98 11.35
N HIS A 52 -0.58 -16.33 11.18
CA HIS A 52 0.10 -17.30 12.04
C HIS A 52 0.07 -16.86 13.50
N GLY A 53 0.47 -15.60 13.78
CA GLY A 53 0.47 -15.04 15.14
C GLY A 53 -0.93 -14.94 15.78
N LEU A 54 -1.99 -14.93 14.97
CA LEU A 54 -3.38 -14.96 15.43
C LEU A 54 -3.93 -16.39 15.63
N GLY A 55 -3.14 -17.43 15.35
CA GLY A 55 -3.54 -18.83 15.54
C GLY A 55 -4.45 -19.38 14.45
N VAL A 56 -4.47 -18.78 13.25
CA VAL A 56 -5.24 -19.30 12.12
C VAL A 56 -4.66 -20.65 11.67
N LYS A 57 -5.50 -21.70 11.59
CA LYS A 57 -5.05 -23.08 11.34
C LYS A 57 -4.33 -23.26 10.00
N ASP A 58 -4.86 -22.68 8.95
CA ASP A 58 -4.29 -22.73 7.59
C ASP A 58 -3.81 -21.32 7.17
N TRP A 59 -3.01 -20.72 8.04
CA TRP A 59 -2.57 -19.32 7.90
C TRP A 59 -1.77 -19.06 6.62
N ALA A 60 -1.09 -20.08 6.07
CA ALA A 60 -0.31 -19.96 4.85
C ALA A 60 -1.18 -19.92 3.59
N ALA A 61 -2.33 -20.60 3.59
CA ALA A 61 -3.31 -20.52 2.51
C ALA A 61 -4.28 -19.34 2.67
N HIS A 62 -4.22 -18.63 3.80
CA HIS A 62 -5.06 -17.45 4.03
C HIS A 62 -4.56 -16.28 3.19
N GLY A 63 -5.38 -15.83 2.23
CA GLY A 63 -5.06 -14.66 1.42
C GLY A 63 -4.74 -13.43 2.26
N SER A 64 -3.72 -12.67 1.86
CA SER A 64 -3.25 -11.50 2.61
C SER A 64 -3.05 -10.30 1.69
N CYS A 65 -3.19 -9.08 2.23
CA CYS A 65 -3.02 -7.85 1.46
C CYS A 65 -1.60 -7.72 0.90
N ALA A 66 -0.58 -8.14 1.66
CA ALA A 66 0.80 -8.15 1.19
C ALA A 66 1.00 -9.08 -0.01
N GLU A 67 0.48 -10.31 0.05
CA GLU A 67 0.54 -11.26 -1.06
C GLU A 67 -0.27 -10.78 -2.28
N ASN A 68 -1.49 -10.26 -2.05
CA ASN A 68 -2.33 -9.73 -3.11
C ASN A 68 -1.64 -8.61 -3.90
N LEU A 69 -0.91 -7.73 -3.22
CA LEU A 69 -0.12 -6.68 -3.87
C LEU A 69 0.96 -7.27 -4.78
N VAL A 70 1.74 -8.24 -4.29
CA VAL A 70 2.80 -8.89 -5.07
C VAL A 70 2.23 -9.59 -6.31
N LEU A 71 1.12 -10.33 -6.15
CA LEU A 71 0.47 -11.02 -7.25
C LEU A 71 -0.08 -10.05 -8.30
N ALA A 72 -0.71 -8.96 -7.87
CA ALA A 72 -1.22 -7.93 -8.78
C ALA A 72 -0.11 -7.23 -9.57
N LEU A 73 1.02 -6.90 -8.91
CA LEU A 73 2.17 -6.30 -9.58
C LEU A 73 2.85 -7.27 -10.55
N LYS A 74 2.95 -8.55 -10.21
CA LYS A 74 3.44 -9.58 -11.12
C LYS A 74 2.57 -9.68 -12.36
N GLU A 75 1.26 -9.75 -12.18
CA GLU A 75 0.31 -9.79 -13.30
C GLU A 75 0.40 -8.52 -14.17
N LEU A 76 0.56 -7.34 -13.57
CA LEU A 76 0.80 -6.09 -14.29
C LEU A 76 2.07 -6.18 -15.14
N ASN A 77 3.18 -6.64 -14.55
CA ASN A 77 4.46 -6.78 -15.25
C ASN A 77 4.35 -7.75 -16.43
N GLU A 78 3.64 -8.88 -16.26
CA GLU A 78 3.40 -9.86 -17.33
C GLU A 78 2.57 -9.26 -18.48
N ARG A 79 1.45 -8.59 -18.15
CA ARG A 79 0.58 -7.96 -19.14
C ARG A 79 1.27 -6.82 -19.89
N ALA A 80 2.10 -6.04 -19.21
CA ALA A 80 2.83 -4.91 -19.79
C ALA A 80 4.19 -5.29 -20.42
N GLY A 81 4.61 -6.57 -20.32
CA GLY A 81 5.90 -7.04 -20.83
C GLY A 81 7.12 -6.46 -20.09
N LEU A 82 6.94 -6.00 -18.85
CA LEU A 82 8.01 -5.41 -18.03
C LEU A 82 8.90 -6.53 -17.46
N LYS A 83 10.22 -6.39 -17.60
CA LYS A 83 11.21 -7.39 -17.18
C LYS A 83 12.46 -6.74 -16.58
N GLY A 84 13.14 -7.49 -15.70
CA GLY A 84 14.37 -7.04 -15.04
C GLY A 84 14.17 -5.73 -14.28
N ALA A 85 15.13 -4.81 -14.40
CA ALA A 85 15.09 -3.48 -13.76
C ALA A 85 13.91 -2.57 -14.18
N LYS A 86 13.11 -2.99 -15.18
CA LYS A 86 11.90 -2.28 -15.59
C LYS A 86 10.62 -2.86 -14.97
N GLY A 87 10.70 -3.99 -14.27
CA GLY A 87 9.57 -4.57 -13.56
C GLY A 87 9.23 -3.72 -12.33
N VAL A 88 7.94 -3.47 -12.12
CA VAL A 88 7.48 -2.79 -10.90
C VAL A 88 7.57 -3.76 -9.73
N GLY A 89 8.28 -3.38 -8.67
CA GLY A 89 8.50 -4.21 -7.48
C GLY A 89 9.40 -5.43 -7.73
N ALA A 90 10.36 -5.30 -8.65
CA ALA A 90 11.32 -6.36 -8.98
C ALA A 90 12.57 -6.36 -8.08
N ASP A 91 12.70 -5.32 -7.26
CA ASP A 91 13.75 -5.00 -6.31
C ASP A 91 13.34 -5.30 -4.86
#